data_AF-A0A1W9WGB5-F1
#
_entry.id   AF-A0A1W9WGB5-F1
#
_cell.length_a   1.000
_cell.length_b   1.000
_cell.length_c   1.000
_cell.angle_alpha   90.00
_cell.angle_beta   90.00
_cell.angle_gamma   90.00
#
_symmetry.space_group_name_H-M   'P 1'
#
loop_
_entity.id
_entity.type
_entity.pdbx_description
1 polymer ?
#
loop_
_entity_poly.entity_id
_entity_poly.type
_entity_poly.pdbx_seq_one_letter_code
_entity_poly.pdbx_strand_id
1 'polypeptide(L)'
;MFSPHFLIKKSVCLLPVLFLFIFFTPSAHASWLLDPARFHVSAHGRTACVDCHERHEKDFFKADQCLDCHDPVMDNLDNGVHGSLKIKDTSEYSYCLKCHNPHTQPALGDNQAGKFNPDKPPREQCGACHKEASALPPFSNEDRACMSCHQTHDEKGPEEIEQAQALCLYCHGNNGTEAQIKTGKKTPLMDDNTYAGTPHAKMACTACHQDAAAFGHNRQPAVDCLKCHPPHDEEVTHDAHVGVSCQGCHLQGITPFQD
;
A
#
# COMPACT_ATOMS: atom_id res chain seq x y z
N MET A 1 -69.59 4.37 32.79
CA MET A 1 -69.10 4.39 34.17
C MET A 1 -67.95 3.39 34.25
N PHE A 2 -66.76 3.86 34.64
CA PHE A 2 -65.50 3.14 34.88
C PHE A 2 -64.70 2.60 33.68
N SER A 3 -63.66 3.37 33.29
CA SER A 3 -62.41 2.89 32.70
C SER A 3 -61.59 2.08 33.70
N PRO A 4 -60.71 1.18 33.23
CA PRO A 4 -59.47 0.89 33.93
C PRO A 4 -58.26 1.40 33.14
N HIS A 5 -57.41 2.15 33.83
CA HIS A 5 -56.11 2.61 33.38
C HIS A 5 -55.16 1.45 33.08
N PHE A 6 -54.64 1.40 31.85
CA PHE A 6 -53.46 0.59 31.52
C PHE A 6 -52.20 1.37 31.89
N LEU A 7 -51.50 0.92 32.93
CA LEU A 7 -50.18 1.40 33.33
C LEU A 7 -49.14 0.96 32.29
N ILE A 8 -48.73 1.88 31.41
CA ILE A 8 -47.57 1.69 30.53
C ILE A 8 -46.31 1.85 31.38
N LYS A 9 -45.63 0.74 31.68
CA LYS A 9 -44.25 0.75 32.18
C LYS A 9 -43.36 1.40 31.12
N LYS A 10 -42.78 2.55 31.43
CA LYS A 10 -41.70 3.16 30.66
C LYS A 10 -40.44 2.29 30.80
N SER A 11 -40.26 1.34 29.89
CA SER A 11 -38.96 0.70 29.68
C SER A 11 -38.08 1.66 28.90
N VAL A 12 -37.26 2.42 29.62
CA VAL A 12 -36.14 3.16 29.03
C VAL A 12 -35.13 2.11 28.57
N CYS A 13 -35.15 1.78 27.28
CA CYS A 13 -34.13 0.98 26.65
C CYS A 13 -32.95 1.91 26.33
N LEU A 14 -31.98 1.98 27.24
CA LEU A 14 -30.68 2.58 26.98
C LEU A 14 -29.99 1.73 25.89
N LEU A 15 -29.68 2.38 24.77
CA LEU A 15 -28.87 1.88 23.67
C LEU A 15 -27.59 1.17 24.12
N PRO A 16 -27.07 0.26 23.29
CA PRO A 16 -25.66 0.27 22.96
C PRO A 16 -25.50 0.70 21.50
N VAL A 17 -25.08 1.96 21.28
CA VAL A 17 -24.49 2.47 20.02
C VAL A 17 -23.10 1.84 19.79
N LEU A 18 -22.85 0.63 20.31
CA LEU A 18 -21.53 0.01 20.39
C LEU A 18 -21.35 -1.13 19.37
N PHE A 19 -21.92 -0.99 18.17
CA PHE A 19 -21.77 -1.99 17.10
C PHE A 19 -21.37 -1.39 15.75
N LEU A 20 -20.96 -0.11 15.72
CA LEU A 20 -20.59 0.61 14.48
C LEU A 20 -19.15 1.10 14.48
N PHE A 21 -18.26 0.43 15.21
CA PHE A 21 -16.81 0.72 15.27
C PHE A 21 -15.94 -0.54 15.17
N ILE A 22 -16.41 -1.56 14.44
CA ILE A 22 -15.59 -2.70 14.04
C ILE A 22 -15.61 -2.67 12.50
N PHE A 23 -14.44 -2.80 11.86
CA PHE A 23 -14.18 -2.72 10.41
C PHE A 23 -13.67 -1.39 9.81
N PHE A 24 -13.00 -0.55 10.59
CA PHE A 24 -11.94 0.30 10.04
C PHE A 24 -10.61 -0.05 10.70
N THR A 25 -10.20 -1.31 10.59
CA THR A 25 -8.77 -1.61 10.70
C THR A 25 -8.13 -1.11 9.40
N PRO A 26 -7.23 -0.12 9.43
CA PRO A 26 -6.42 0.15 8.26
C PRO A 26 -5.64 -1.14 8.02
N SER A 27 -6.01 -1.88 6.98
CA SER A 27 -5.16 -2.96 6.49
C SER A 27 -3.80 -2.32 6.28
N ALA A 28 -2.75 -2.84 6.92
CA ALA A 28 -1.41 -2.52 6.49
C ALA A 28 -1.31 -3.05 5.06
N HIS A 29 -1.58 -2.17 4.08
CA HIS A 29 -1.54 -2.53 2.68
C HIS A 29 -0.07 -2.76 2.36
N ALA A 30 0.33 -4.03 2.31
CA ALA A 30 1.58 -4.40 1.66
C ALA A 30 1.55 -3.78 0.27
N SER A 31 2.65 -3.15 -0.13
CA SER A 31 2.77 -2.43 -1.40
C SER A 31 3.96 -2.98 -2.17
N TRP A 32 3.86 -2.96 -3.49
CA TRP A 32 4.97 -3.19 -4.41
C TRP A 32 6.01 -2.07 -4.33
N LEU A 33 5.64 -0.92 -3.74
CA LEU A 33 6.49 0.25 -3.56
C LEU A 33 7.02 0.37 -2.13
N LEU A 34 8.30 0.71 -2.03
CA LEU A 34 9.08 0.95 -0.83
C LEU A 34 9.44 2.44 -0.73
N ASP A 35 9.14 3.06 0.41
CA ASP A 35 9.57 4.43 0.70
C ASP A 35 11.06 4.44 1.07
N PRO A 36 11.95 5.09 0.29
CA PRO A 36 13.39 5.09 0.55
C PRO A 36 13.76 5.71 1.90
N ALA A 37 13.05 6.74 2.35
CA ALA A 37 13.35 7.42 3.61
C ALA A 37 12.96 6.54 4.80
N ARG A 38 11.80 5.88 4.73
CA ARG A 38 11.36 4.94 5.78
C ARG A 38 12.23 3.69 5.83
N PHE A 39 12.67 3.18 4.68
CA PHE A 39 13.61 2.07 4.64
C PHE A 39 14.97 2.44 5.23
N HIS A 40 15.51 3.61 4.89
CA HIS A 40 16.80 4.09 5.37
C HIS A 40 16.90 4.11 6.92
N VAL A 41 15.82 4.50 7.60
CA VAL A 41 15.77 4.55 9.08
C VAL A 41 15.30 3.25 9.73
N SER A 42 14.96 2.24 8.93
CA SER A 42 14.56 0.93 9.45
C SER A 42 15.75 0.17 10.03
N ALA A 43 15.48 -0.79 10.91
CA ALA A 43 16.47 -1.70 11.46
C ALA A 43 17.23 -2.49 10.38
N HIS A 44 16.62 -2.67 9.21
CA HIS A 44 17.17 -3.41 8.07
C HIS A 44 17.62 -2.50 6.92
N GLY A 45 17.68 -1.17 7.12
CA GLY A 45 18.04 -0.21 6.06
C GLY A 45 19.47 -0.34 5.53
N ARG A 46 20.27 -1.24 6.11
CA ARG A 46 21.64 -1.60 5.69
C ARG A 46 21.78 -3.07 5.30
N THR A 47 20.70 -3.83 5.34
CA THR A 47 20.64 -5.22 4.86
C THR A 47 20.36 -5.18 3.36
N ALA A 48 21.12 -5.93 2.55
CA ALA A 48 20.88 -5.96 1.12
C ALA A 48 19.52 -6.61 0.83
N CYS A 49 18.82 -6.17 -0.21
CA CYS A 49 17.51 -6.73 -0.55
C CYS A 49 17.58 -8.25 -0.77
N VAL A 50 18.66 -8.70 -1.42
CA VAL A 50 18.88 -10.10 -1.78
C VAL A 50 19.13 -11.02 -0.58
N ASP A 51 19.68 -10.50 0.52
CA ASP A 51 19.92 -11.27 1.75
C ASP A 51 18.61 -11.88 2.29
N CYS A 52 17.48 -11.25 1.96
CA CYS A 52 16.15 -11.77 2.23
C CYS A 52 15.46 -12.33 0.96
N HIS A 53 15.50 -11.61 -0.17
CA HIS A 53 14.66 -11.93 -1.32
C HIS A 53 15.21 -13.01 -2.28
N GLU A 54 16.43 -13.51 -2.12
CA GLU A 54 17.02 -14.54 -3.01
C GLU A 54 16.81 -16.00 -2.57
N ARG A 55 16.29 -16.28 -1.37
CA ARG A 55 16.05 -17.67 -0.93
C ARG A 55 14.86 -18.28 -1.68
N HIS A 56 15.18 -19.08 -2.70
CA HIS A 56 14.23 -19.83 -3.53
C HIS A 56 13.22 -20.64 -2.70
N GLU A 57 11.96 -20.20 -2.73
CA GLU A 57 10.82 -20.92 -3.28
C GLU A 57 9.63 -19.95 -3.37
N LYS A 58 8.74 -20.20 -4.33
CA LYS A 58 7.57 -19.38 -4.63
C LYS A 58 6.84 -18.93 -3.37
N ASP A 59 6.88 -17.63 -3.12
CA ASP A 59 5.96 -16.83 -2.32
C ASP A 59 5.28 -17.53 -1.14
N PHE A 60 5.93 -17.59 0.02
CA PHE A 60 5.26 -17.53 1.34
C PHE A 60 6.30 -17.17 2.40
N PHE A 61 5.90 -16.31 3.36
CA PHE A 61 6.70 -16.02 4.54
C PHE A 61 7.12 -17.30 5.27
N LYS A 62 8.39 -17.37 5.68
CA LYS A 62 8.91 -18.42 6.57
C LYS A 62 9.57 -17.76 7.76
N ALA A 63 9.17 -18.14 8.97
CA ALA A 63 9.75 -17.59 10.21
C ALA A 63 11.27 -17.79 10.24
N ASP A 64 11.76 -18.95 9.77
CA ASP A 64 13.18 -19.29 9.67
C ASP A 64 14.02 -18.21 8.97
N GLN A 65 13.47 -17.51 7.97
CA GLN A 65 14.17 -16.43 7.29
C GLN A 65 14.57 -15.29 8.25
N CYS A 66 13.72 -15.00 9.23
CA CYS A 66 14.04 -14.03 10.28
C CYS A 66 15.01 -14.62 11.31
N LEU A 67 14.86 -15.92 11.62
CA LEU A 67 15.63 -16.57 12.68
C LEU A 67 17.10 -16.74 12.33
N ASP A 68 17.47 -16.88 11.06
CA ASP A 68 18.87 -16.87 10.61
C ASP A 68 19.71 -15.70 11.18
N CYS A 69 19.09 -14.58 11.56
CA CYS A 69 19.73 -13.49 12.30
C CYS A 69 19.10 -13.21 13.68
N HIS A 70 17.86 -13.66 13.92
CA HIS A 70 17.11 -13.46 15.15
C HIS A 70 16.84 -14.77 15.92
N ASP A 71 17.81 -15.69 15.94
CA ASP A 71 17.72 -17.01 16.60
C ASP A 71 17.07 -16.98 18.00
N PRO A 72 17.41 -16.05 18.92
CA PRO A 72 16.89 -16.08 20.29
C PRO A 72 15.38 -15.75 20.40
N VAL A 73 14.75 -15.30 19.32
CA VAL A 73 13.33 -14.91 19.34
C VAL A 73 12.43 -16.11 19.63
N MET A 74 12.71 -17.28 19.06
CA MET A 74 11.89 -18.47 19.31
C MET A 74 11.99 -18.92 20.76
N ASP A 75 13.20 -18.94 21.33
CA ASP A 75 13.40 -19.27 22.74
C ASP A 75 12.59 -18.34 23.66
N ASN A 76 12.55 -17.04 23.35
CA ASN A 76 11.76 -16.09 24.12
C ASN A 76 10.25 -16.36 24.00
N LEU A 77 9.77 -16.63 22.79
CA LEU A 77 8.37 -16.96 22.54
C LEU A 77 7.96 -18.23 23.29
N ASP A 78 8.77 -19.29 23.21
CA ASP A 78 8.54 -20.57 23.90
C ASP A 78 8.49 -20.41 25.42
N ASN A 79 9.25 -19.45 25.96
CA ASN A 79 9.21 -19.05 27.37
C ASN A 79 8.07 -18.09 27.73
N GLY A 80 7.13 -17.85 26.80
CA GLY A 80 5.98 -16.98 26.99
C GLY A 80 6.34 -15.50 27.05
N VAL A 81 7.34 -15.07 26.28
CA VAL A 81 7.83 -13.68 26.24
C VAL A 81 7.94 -13.16 24.82
N HIS A 82 7.44 -11.94 24.59
CA HIS A 82 7.69 -11.18 23.37
C HIS A 82 8.10 -9.74 23.75
N GLY A 83 9.41 -9.47 23.73
CA GLY A 83 9.95 -8.22 24.27
C GLY A 83 9.68 -8.09 25.77
N SER A 84 9.00 -7.02 26.19
CA SER A 84 8.57 -6.82 27.58
C SER A 84 7.22 -7.47 27.91
N LEU A 85 6.54 -8.06 26.93
CA LEU A 85 5.21 -8.63 27.09
C LEU A 85 5.30 -10.09 27.54
N LYS A 86 4.42 -10.46 28.48
CA LYS A 86 4.12 -11.86 28.79
C LYS A 86 3.00 -12.34 27.88
N ILE A 87 3.27 -13.39 27.12
CA ILE A 87 2.34 -13.96 26.16
C ILE A 87 1.91 -15.35 26.65
N LYS A 88 0.64 -15.69 26.46
CA LYS A 88 0.08 -16.98 26.89
C LYS A 88 -0.07 -17.96 25.74
N ASP A 89 -0.34 -17.45 24.55
CA ASP A 89 -0.52 -18.22 23.34
C ASP A 89 0.55 -17.82 22.34
N THR A 90 1.51 -18.71 22.13
CA THR A 90 2.64 -18.51 21.21
C THR A 90 2.21 -18.69 19.75
N SER A 91 1.07 -19.34 19.50
CA SER A 91 0.61 -19.62 18.13
C SER A 91 0.26 -18.34 17.36
N GLU A 92 -0.16 -17.28 18.05
CA GLU A 92 -0.40 -15.94 17.48
C GLU A 92 0.87 -15.26 16.94
N TYR A 93 2.05 -15.76 17.30
CA TYR A 93 3.36 -15.20 16.91
C TYR A 93 4.06 -16.01 15.82
N SER A 94 3.38 -17.01 15.25
CA SER A 94 3.89 -17.81 14.13
C SER A 94 4.06 -17.01 12.83
N TYR A 95 3.37 -15.87 12.68
CA TYR A 95 3.44 -14.98 11.53
C TYR A 95 3.96 -13.60 11.93
N CYS A 96 5.28 -13.43 11.95
CA CYS A 96 5.94 -12.19 12.40
C CYS A 96 5.46 -10.95 11.61
N LEU A 97 5.21 -11.10 10.31
CA LEU A 97 4.79 -10.00 9.43
C LEU A 97 3.37 -9.49 9.69
N LYS A 98 2.59 -10.18 10.53
CA LYS A 98 1.31 -9.66 11.04
C LYS A 98 1.49 -8.33 11.78
N CYS A 99 2.62 -8.16 12.44
CA CYS A 99 2.92 -7.02 13.30
C CYS A 99 4.22 -6.29 12.91
N HIS A 100 5.22 -7.01 12.40
CA HIS A 100 6.50 -6.43 11.99
C HIS A 100 6.56 -6.18 10.49
N ASN A 101 7.05 -5.01 10.09
CA ASN A 101 7.37 -4.75 8.70
C ASN A 101 8.89 -4.55 8.56
N PRO A 102 9.64 -5.49 7.96
CA PRO A 102 11.10 -5.39 7.86
C PRO A 102 11.56 -4.14 7.12
N HIS A 103 10.73 -3.61 6.22
CA HIS A 103 11.02 -2.43 5.41
C HIS A 103 10.87 -1.10 6.16
N THR A 104 10.17 -1.07 7.30
CA THR A 104 9.87 0.20 7.99
C THR A 104 10.01 0.14 9.50
N GLN A 105 10.28 -1.04 10.08
CA GLN A 105 10.44 -1.20 11.53
C GLN A 105 11.68 -0.42 11.97
N PRO A 106 11.55 0.61 12.82
CA PRO A 106 12.71 1.36 13.30
C PRO A 106 13.65 0.48 14.13
N ALA A 107 14.92 0.86 14.20
CA ALA A 107 15.85 0.24 15.13
C ALA A 107 15.42 0.50 16.59
N LEU A 108 15.18 -0.58 17.34
CA LEU A 108 14.87 -0.55 18.77
C LEU A 108 16.14 -0.97 19.55
N GLY A 109 16.59 -0.15 20.51
CA GLY A 109 17.72 -0.48 21.39
C GLY A 109 18.68 0.69 21.64
N ASP A 110 19.72 0.42 22.43
CA ASP A 110 20.68 1.43 22.93
C ASP A 110 21.54 2.10 21.84
N ASN A 111 21.47 1.58 20.60
CA ASN A 111 22.12 2.15 19.43
C ASN A 111 21.30 3.26 18.74
N GLN A 112 20.22 3.75 19.37
CA GLN A 112 19.57 4.99 18.93
C GLN A 112 20.49 6.17 19.18
N ALA A 113 20.97 6.81 18.10
CA ALA A 113 21.82 7.99 18.18
C ALA A 113 21.11 9.19 18.84
N GLY A 114 19.78 9.17 18.97
CA GLY A 114 18.99 10.12 19.75
C GLY A 114 17.58 9.63 20.06
N LYS A 115 16.86 10.35 20.93
CA LYS A 115 15.50 10.00 21.35
C LYS A 115 14.48 10.42 20.29
N PHE A 116 13.65 9.49 19.83
CA PHE A 116 12.51 9.77 18.97
C PHE A 116 11.36 10.42 19.77
N ASN A 117 10.77 11.51 19.28
CA ASN A 117 9.55 12.08 19.86
C ASN A 117 8.32 11.47 19.15
N PRO A 118 7.47 10.68 19.84
CA PRO A 118 6.29 10.07 19.24
C PRO A 118 5.25 11.09 18.73
N ASP A 119 5.29 12.34 19.21
CA ASP A 119 4.34 13.39 18.84
C ASP A 119 4.70 14.14 17.55
N LYS A 120 5.85 13.83 16.93
CA LYS A 120 6.32 14.48 15.70
C LYS A 120 6.38 13.49 14.51
N PRO A 121 6.15 13.93 13.26
CA PRO A 121 6.28 13.06 12.10
C PRO A 121 7.70 12.45 12.00
N PRO A 122 7.86 11.13 11.74
CA PRO A 122 9.18 10.51 11.67
C PRO A 122 10.15 11.19 10.68
N ARG A 123 9.62 11.65 9.54
CA ARG A 123 10.36 12.35 8.48
C ARG A 123 10.98 13.69 8.94
N GLU A 124 10.43 14.30 9.99
CA GLU A 124 10.90 15.59 10.53
C GLU A 124 11.90 15.38 11.68
N GLN A 125 12.27 14.14 11.96
CA GLN A 125 13.10 13.75 13.10
C GLN A 125 14.33 12.94 12.71
N CYS A 126 14.66 12.87 11.41
CA CYS A 126 15.90 12.26 10.93
C CYS A 126 17.14 12.87 11.61
N GLY A 127 17.07 14.18 11.89
CA GLY A 127 18.09 14.95 12.62
C GLY A 127 18.30 14.54 14.08
N ALA A 128 17.41 13.74 14.66
CA ALA A 128 17.60 13.19 16.00
C ALA A 128 18.74 12.16 16.04
N CYS A 129 19.00 11.48 14.92
CA CYS A 129 20.01 10.42 14.82
C CYS A 129 21.13 10.73 13.82
N HIS A 130 20.88 11.57 12.81
CA HIS A 130 21.85 11.91 11.76
C HIS A 130 22.08 13.42 11.67
N LYS A 131 23.23 13.80 11.09
CA LYS A 131 23.41 15.19 10.65
C LYS A 131 22.45 15.48 9.50
N GLU A 132 21.95 16.71 9.45
CA GLU A 132 21.10 17.16 8.35
C GLU A 132 21.81 16.97 7.01
N ALA A 133 21.08 16.42 6.04
CA ALA A 133 21.54 16.19 4.69
C ALA A 133 20.40 16.54 3.72
N SER A 134 20.76 17.06 2.54
CA SER A 134 19.79 17.46 1.52
C SER A 134 19.20 16.28 0.73
N ALA A 135 19.81 15.10 0.84
CA ALA A 135 19.38 13.88 0.16
C ALA A 135 19.75 12.64 0.98
N LEU A 136 19.03 11.54 0.73
CA LEU A 136 19.39 10.23 1.27
C LEU A 136 20.68 9.71 0.63
N PRO A 137 21.46 8.88 1.34
CA PRO A 137 22.56 8.15 0.72
C PRO A 137 22.05 7.29 -0.46
N PRO A 138 22.82 7.17 -1.55
CA PRO A 138 22.42 6.31 -2.66
C PRO A 138 22.42 4.84 -2.24
N PHE A 139 21.51 4.06 -2.82
CA PHE A 139 21.52 2.60 -2.71
C PHE A 139 22.82 2.01 -3.27
N SER A 140 23.20 0.83 -2.75
CA SER A 140 24.24 0.00 -3.34
C SER A 140 23.93 -0.31 -4.81
N ASN A 141 24.91 -0.75 -5.60
CA ASN A 141 24.64 -1.10 -7.00
C ASN A 141 23.63 -2.23 -7.13
N GLU A 142 23.65 -3.17 -6.19
CA GLU A 142 22.74 -4.31 -6.12
C GLU A 142 21.32 -3.87 -5.75
N ASP A 143 21.15 -3.13 -4.65
CA ASP A 143 19.82 -2.66 -4.24
C ASP A 143 19.24 -1.66 -5.24
N ARG A 144 20.08 -0.89 -5.96
CA ARG A 144 19.62 0.03 -7.00
C ARG A 144 18.93 -0.69 -8.15
N ALA A 145 19.30 -1.94 -8.45
CA ALA A 145 18.60 -2.72 -9.46
C ALA A 145 17.14 -2.99 -9.02
N CYS A 146 16.94 -3.37 -7.75
CA CYS A 146 15.61 -3.56 -7.17
C CYS A 146 14.83 -2.23 -7.09
N MET A 147 15.48 -1.20 -6.55
CA MET A 147 14.87 0.11 -6.30
C MET A 147 14.57 0.91 -7.56
N SER A 148 15.14 0.53 -8.72
CA SER A 148 14.78 1.14 -10.00
C SER A 148 13.29 1.01 -10.33
N CYS A 149 12.63 -0.01 -9.79
CA CYS A 149 11.19 -0.24 -9.96
C CYS A 149 10.44 -0.20 -8.62
N HIS A 150 11.03 -0.68 -7.52
CA HIS A 150 10.33 -0.87 -6.26
C HIS A 150 10.31 0.37 -5.35
N GLN A 151 10.91 1.50 -5.73
CA GLN A 151 10.89 2.70 -4.88
C GLN A 151 9.66 3.57 -5.14
N THR A 152 9.14 4.22 -4.10
CA THR A 152 8.17 5.31 -4.29
C THR A 152 8.87 6.47 -4.99
N HIS A 153 8.22 7.02 -6.00
CA HIS A 153 8.66 8.21 -6.70
C HIS A 153 7.77 9.40 -6.30
N ASP A 154 8.34 10.61 -6.29
CA ASP A 154 7.58 11.84 -6.02
C ASP A 154 6.61 12.20 -7.17
N GLU A 155 6.72 11.51 -8.33
CA GLU A 155 5.85 11.63 -9.51
C GLU A 155 5.72 13.07 -10.07
N LYS A 156 6.69 13.94 -9.77
CA LYS A 156 6.68 15.36 -10.18
C LYS A 156 7.42 15.63 -11.49
N GLY A 157 8.46 14.86 -11.77
CA GLY A 157 9.28 15.01 -12.96
C GLY A 157 9.02 13.90 -13.98
N PRO A 158 9.35 14.14 -15.27
CA PRO A 158 9.09 13.20 -16.34
C PRO A 158 9.82 11.87 -16.16
N GLU A 159 11.06 11.90 -15.66
CA GLU A 159 11.86 10.70 -15.41
C GLU A 159 11.24 9.83 -14.31
N GLU A 160 10.79 10.45 -13.21
CA GLU A 160 10.13 9.75 -12.11
C GLU A 160 8.78 9.14 -12.54
N ILE A 161 8.04 9.83 -13.40
CA ILE A 161 6.78 9.34 -13.96
C ILE A 161 7.04 8.13 -14.87
N GLU A 162 8.05 8.19 -15.74
CA GLU A 162 8.44 7.08 -16.61
C GLU A 162 8.87 5.86 -15.80
N GLN A 163 9.64 6.05 -14.72
CA GLN A 163 10.04 4.98 -13.80
C GLN A 163 8.82 4.33 -13.10
N ALA A 164 7.89 5.16 -12.60
CA ALA A 164 6.66 4.66 -11.99
C ALA A 164 5.79 3.88 -12.99
N GLN A 165 5.68 4.35 -14.23
CA GLN A 165 4.96 3.65 -15.31
C GLN A 165 5.64 2.34 -15.70
N ALA A 166 6.98 2.31 -15.75
CA ALA A 166 7.75 1.14 -16.13
C ALA A 166 7.47 -0.06 -15.20
N LEU A 167 7.32 0.17 -13.89
CA LEU A 167 6.92 -0.86 -12.94
C LEU A 167 5.57 -1.49 -13.33
N CYS A 168 4.57 -0.66 -13.62
CA CYS A 168 3.23 -1.14 -13.96
C CYS A 168 3.25 -1.91 -15.29
N LEU A 169 3.90 -1.34 -16.30
CA LEU A 169 3.95 -1.91 -17.66
C LEU A 169 4.81 -3.18 -17.74
N TYR A 170 5.68 -3.44 -16.77
CA TYR A 170 6.38 -4.72 -16.65
C TYR A 170 5.40 -5.91 -16.62
N CYS A 171 4.24 -5.75 -15.97
CA CYS A 171 3.17 -6.75 -15.93
C CYS A 171 1.97 -6.42 -16.82
N HIS A 172 1.60 -5.13 -16.92
CA HIS A 172 0.40 -4.69 -17.62
C HIS A 172 0.63 -4.27 -19.07
N GLY A 173 1.87 -4.12 -19.53
CA GLY A 173 2.19 -3.87 -20.93
C GLY A 173 1.99 -5.10 -21.81
N ASN A 174 2.11 -4.93 -23.12
CA ASN A 174 1.83 -5.99 -24.10
C ASN A 174 3.03 -6.30 -25.01
N ASN A 175 4.23 -6.35 -24.43
CA ASN A 175 5.48 -6.62 -25.14
C ASN A 175 5.86 -8.11 -25.16
N GLY A 176 5.04 -8.99 -24.58
CA GLY A 176 5.20 -10.45 -24.61
C GLY A 176 6.14 -11.04 -23.55
N THR A 177 6.45 -10.31 -22.47
CA THR A 177 7.25 -10.87 -21.37
C THR A 177 6.49 -11.98 -20.62
N GLU A 178 7.19 -12.84 -19.89
CA GLU A 178 6.54 -13.90 -19.11
C GLU A 178 5.55 -13.33 -18.08
N ALA A 179 5.90 -12.21 -17.44
CA ALA A 179 5.03 -11.50 -16.48
C ALA A 179 3.75 -11.01 -17.16
N GLN A 180 3.86 -10.43 -18.36
CA GLN A 180 2.72 -9.97 -19.15
C GLN A 180 1.85 -11.14 -19.63
N ILE A 181 2.44 -12.24 -20.11
CA ILE A 181 1.69 -13.44 -20.51
C ILE A 181 0.88 -14.01 -19.33
N LYS A 182 1.44 -14.01 -18.11
CA LYS A 182 0.71 -14.46 -16.91
C LYS A 182 -0.41 -13.49 -16.55
N THR A 183 -0.15 -12.19 -16.56
CA THR A 183 -1.12 -11.13 -16.24
C THR A 183 -2.27 -11.09 -17.25
N GLY A 184 -1.96 -11.25 -18.55
CA GLY A 184 -2.91 -11.28 -19.67
C GLY A 184 -3.96 -12.40 -19.58
N LYS A 185 -3.71 -13.46 -18.78
CA LYS A 185 -4.71 -14.50 -18.50
C LYS A 185 -5.81 -14.04 -17.55
N LYS A 186 -5.63 -12.91 -16.86
CA LYS A 186 -6.52 -12.41 -15.81
C LYS A 186 -7.10 -11.03 -16.12
N THR A 187 -6.36 -10.21 -16.84
CA THR A 187 -6.78 -8.85 -17.22
C THR A 187 -6.28 -8.53 -18.62
N PRO A 188 -6.99 -7.71 -19.42
CA PRO A 188 -6.45 -7.17 -20.66
C PRO A 188 -5.11 -6.45 -20.41
N LEU A 189 -4.19 -6.60 -21.37
CA LEU A 189 -2.91 -5.90 -21.39
C LEU A 189 -3.04 -4.59 -22.16
N MET A 190 -2.20 -3.63 -21.79
CA MET A 190 -2.10 -2.32 -22.39
C MET A 190 -1.05 -2.34 -23.50
N ASP A 191 -1.40 -1.76 -24.65
CA ASP A 191 -0.43 -1.49 -25.70
C ASP A 191 0.27 -0.16 -25.42
N ASP A 192 1.59 -0.19 -25.29
CA ASP A 192 2.40 0.96 -24.89
C ASP A 192 2.29 2.11 -25.92
N ASN A 193 2.22 1.80 -27.21
CA ASN A 193 2.10 2.80 -28.27
C ASN A 193 0.73 3.50 -28.24
N THR A 194 -0.32 2.73 -28.01
CA THR A 194 -1.68 3.24 -27.85
C THR A 194 -1.76 4.13 -26.62
N TYR A 195 -1.21 3.69 -25.48
CA TYR A 195 -1.16 4.49 -24.26
C TYR A 195 -0.37 5.79 -24.43
N ALA A 196 0.77 5.75 -25.12
CA ALA A 196 1.61 6.92 -25.39
C ALA A 196 0.89 8.02 -26.18
N GLY A 197 -0.14 7.66 -26.96
CA GLY A 197 -0.99 8.61 -27.69
C GLY A 197 -2.10 9.25 -26.83
N THR A 198 -2.30 8.81 -25.59
CA THR A 198 -3.39 9.30 -24.74
C THR A 198 -3.05 10.64 -24.07
N PRO A 199 -4.06 11.47 -23.70
CA PRO A 199 -3.83 12.70 -22.93
C PRO A 199 -3.16 12.47 -21.57
N HIS A 200 -3.24 11.27 -21.02
CA HIS A 200 -2.68 10.89 -19.72
C HIS A 200 -1.32 10.17 -19.81
N ALA A 201 -0.74 10.05 -21.01
CA ALA A 201 0.52 9.34 -21.25
C ALA A 201 1.68 9.81 -20.36
N LYS A 202 1.65 11.06 -19.90
CA LYS A 202 2.69 11.68 -19.05
C LYS A 202 2.28 11.77 -17.58
N MET A 203 1.46 10.85 -17.11
CA MET A 203 0.99 10.80 -15.73
C MET A 203 1.28 9.43 -15.14
N ALA A 204 1.69 9.38 -13.87
CA ALA A 204 1.84 8.12 -13.17
C ALA A 204 0.48 7.42 -13.04
N CYS A 205 0.45 6.09 -13.18
CA CYS A 205 -0.81 5.32 -13.10
C CYS A 205 -1.51 5.51 -11.75
N THR A 206 -0.72 5.62 -10.69
CA THR A 206 -1.08 5.85 -9.29
C THR A 206 -1.73 7.21 -9.01
N ALA A 207 -1.58 8.19 -9.91
CA ALA A 207 -2.29 9.47 -9.78
C ALA A 207 -3.81 9.29 -9.80
N CYS A 208 -4.31 8.33 -10.58
CA CYS A 208 -5.72 7.94 -10.61
C CYS A 208 -5.97 6.61 -9.89
N HIS A 209 -5.11 5.62 -10.08
CA HIS A 209 -5.21 4.30 -9.46
C HIS A 209 -4.39 4.23 -8.17
N GLN A 210 -4.85 4.97 -7.15
CA GLN A 210 -4.11 5.21 -5.91
C GLN A 210 -3.69 3.93 -5.16
N ASP A 211 -4.47 2.85 -5.30
CA ASP A 211 -4.20 1.55 -4.66
C ASP A 211 -3.60 0.52 -5.63
N ALA A 212 -3.21 0.90 -6.84
CA ALA A 212 -2.68 -0.04 -7.85
C ALA A 212 -1.34 -0.66 -7.43
N ALA A 213 -0.56 0.03 -6.61
CA ALA A 213 0.67 -0.50 -6.05
C ALA A 213 0.42 -1.45 -4.86
N ALA A 214 -0.81 -1.60 -4.37
CA ALA A 214 -1.08 -2.50 -3.24
C ALA A 214 -0.95 -3.99 -3.64
N PHE A 215 -0.64 -4.83 -2.67
CA PHE A 215 -0.73 -6.27 -2.85
C PHE A 215 -2.20 -6.68 -2.94
N GLY A 216 -2.52 -7.59 -3.86
CA GLY A 216 -3.92 -7.93 -4.15
C GLY A 216 -4.70 -6.78 -4.81
N HIS A 217 -4.03 -5.92 -5.58
CA HIS A 217 -4.66 -4.80 -6.31
C HIS A 217 -5.60 -5.22 -7.44
N ASN A 218 -6.01 -6.49 -7.54
CA ASN A 218 -6.93 -6.97 -8.58
C ASN A 218 -8.39 -6.49 -8.42
N ARG A 219 -8.68 -5.71 -7.37
CA ARG A 219 -9.99 -5.13 -7.09
C ARG A 219 -9.89 -3.62 -6.86
N GLN A 220 -9.44 -2.89 -7.89
CA GLN A 220 -9.43 -1.44 -7.84
C GLN A 220 -10.85 -0.89 -7.98
N PRO A 221 -11.22 0.18 -7.24
CA PRO A 221 -12.44 0.92 -7.51
C PRO A 221 -12.39 1.57 -8.89
N ALA A 222 -13.56 1.91 -9.43
CA ALA A 222 -13.63 2.74 -10.64
C ALA A 222 -12.92 4.09 -10.39
N VAL A 223 -12.21 4.58 -11.41
CA VAL A 223 -11.53 5.87 -11.33
C VAL A 223 -12.57 6.99 -11.33
N ASP A 224 -12.44 7.91 -10.38
CA ASP A 224 -13.23 9.13 -10.33
C ASP A 224 -12.56 10.23 -11.17
N CYS A 225 -13.08 10.44 -12.38
CA CYS A 225 -12.60 11.46 -13.31
C CYS A 225 -12.80 12.90 -12.77
N LEU A 226 -13.78 13.10 -11.88
CA LEU A 226 -14.16 14.41 -11.37
C LEU A 226 -13.13 14.98 -10.38
N LYS A 227 -12.17 14.16 -9.93
CA LYS A 227 -11.02 14.63 -9.15
C LYS A 227 -10.21 15.72 -9.86
N CYS A 228 -10.16 15.69 -11.19
CA CYS A 228 -9.37 16.62 -12.00
C CYS A 228 -10.18 17.30 -13.11
N HIS A 229 -11.20 16.63 -13.66
CA HIS A 229 -12.00 17.18 -14.75
C HIS A 229 -13.34 17.72 -14.24
N PRO A 230 -13.66 19.00 -14.49
CA PRO A 230 -14.99 19.52 -14.22
C PRO A 230 -16.00 18.96 -15.24
N PRO A 231 -17.26 18.76 -14.85
CA PRO A 231 -18.30 18.42 -15.80
C PRO A 231 -18.51 19.57 -16.80
N HIS A 232 -18.72 19.24 -18.06
CA HIS A 232 -19.28 20.17 -19.05
C HIS A 232 -20.80 20.29 -18.87
N ASP A 233 -21.38 21.41 -19.29
CA ASP A 233 -22.83 21.59 -19.28
C ASP A 233 -23.55 20.76 -20.36
N GLU A 234 -24.87 20.67 -20.22
CA GLU A 234 -25.76 19.95 -21.15
C GLU A 234 -25.82 20.62 -22.53
N GLU A 235 -25.51 21.93 -22.62
CA GLU A 235 -25.52 22.68 -23.88
C GLU A 235 -24.39 22.22 -24.81
N VAL A 236 -23.22 21.90 -24.26
CA VAL A 236 -22.03 21.47 -25.01
C VAL A 236 -22.14 20.03 -25.53
N THR A 237 -22.86 19.14 -24.84
CA THR A 237 -22.89 17.70 -25.17
C THR A 237 -24.18 17.21 -25.80
N HIS A 238 -25.24 18.03 -25.77
CA HIS A 238 -26.55 17.72 -26.35
C HIS A 238 -27.19 16.41 -25.81
N ASP A 239 -26.82 15.94 -24.62
CA ASP A 239 -27.38 14.75 -23.97
C ASP A 239 -27.34 14.86 -22.43
N ALA A 240 -28.18 14.10 -21.72
CA ALA A 240 -28.24 14.09 -20.26
C ALA A 240 -27.15 13.16 -19.67
N HIS A 241 -26.25 13.70 -18.84
CA HIS A 241 -25.18 12.93 -18.19
C HIS A 241 -25.67 11.98 -17.08
N VAL A 242 -26.94 12.07 -16.71
CA VAL A 242 -27.55 11.33 -15.60
C VAL A 242 -27.58 9.84 -15.94
N GLY A 243 -26.50 9.13 -15.61
CA GLY A 243 -26.37 7.68 -15.78
C GLY A 243 -25.41 7.24 -16.89
N VAL A 244 -24.69 8.17 -17.54
CA VAL A 244 -23.59 7.83 -18.46
C VAL A 244 -22.27 8.16 -17.78
N SER A 245 -21.46 7.13 -17.53
CA SER A 245 -20.11 7.31 -17.01
C SER A 245 -19.20 8.01 -18.02
N CYS A 246 -18.28 8.87 -17.55
CA CYS A 246 -17.36 9.65 -18.40
C CYS A 246 -16.62 8.79 -19.45
N GLN A 247 -16.22 7.57 -19.06
CA GLN A 247 -15.54 6.63 -19.96
C GLN A 247 -16.36 6.25 -21.21
N GLY A 248 -17.69 6.29 -21.15
CA GLY A 248 -18.54 5.88 -22.26
C GLY A 248 -18.41 6.78 -23.50
N CYS A 249 -17.98 8.03 -23.32
CA CYS A 249 -17.73 8.97 -24.40
C CYS A 249 -16.24 9.27 -24.59
N HIS A 250 -15.45 9.26 -23.51
CA HIS A 250 -14.03 9.67 -23.57
C HIS A 250 -13.03 8.54 -23.79
N LEU A 251 -13.43 7.27 -23.61
CA LEU A 251 -12.54 6.11 -23.82
C LEU A 251 -13.02 5.26 -25.00
N GLN A 252 -12.29 5.33 -26.12
CA GLN A 252 -12.58 4.52 -27.31
C GLN A 252 -12.39 3.03 -27.01
N GLY A 253 -13.34 2.20 -27.44
CA GLY A 253 -13.26 0.74 -27.30
C GLY A 253 -13.65 0.19 -25.93
N ILE A 254 -14.10 1.03 -25.00
CA ILE A 254 -14.66 0.59 -23.71
C ILE A 254 -16.18 0.49 -23.82
N THR A 255 -16.74 -0.64 -23.41
CA THR A 255 -18.20 -0.78 -23.31
C THR A 255 -18.65 -0.14 -22.00
N PRO A 256 -19.55 0.85 -22.01
CA PRO A 256 -20.07 1.45 -20.78
C PRO A 256 -20.77 0.35 -19.96
N PHE A 257 -20.42 0.25 -18.67
CA PHE A 257 -21.13 -0.58 -17.71
C PHE A 257 -22.03 0.32 -16.87
N GLN A 258 -23.33 0.04 -16.86
CA GLN A 258 -24.26 0.63 -15.90
C GLN A 258 -24.23 -0.26 -14.65
N ASP A 259 -23.94 0.36 -13.51
CA ASP A 259 -24.05 -0.21 -12.17
C ASP A 259 -25.50 -0.57 -11.80
#